data_AF-A0A3M1A9G5-F1
#
_entry.id   AF-A0A3M1A9G5-F1
#
_cell.length_a   1.000
_cell.length_b   1.000
_cell.length_c   1.000
_cell.angle_alpha   90.00
_cell.angle_beta   90.00
_cell.angle_gamma   90.00
#
_symmetry.space_group_name_H-M   'P 1'
#
loop_
_entity.id
_entity.type
_entity.pdbx_description
1 polymer ?
#
loop_
_entity_poly.entity_id
_entity_poly.type
_entity_poly.pdbx_seq_one_letter_code
_entity_poly.pdbx_strand_id
1 'polypeptide(L)'
;MSSRPPHTGSGLWRRMQVLACIIATLLGGSQVAAGEPQDEAEDAEAVAIEVQFSKRLNRVMPAVNRVERIREERFRMNRMDDALSSRSIQRFAHAETAGARWAGEALIPDLESYSVENLVRAMTRANLARALPEFRGHIRYKIERLKIDDHSVAAISGANSFIRGKIIVHDAKGKKVGEKRIRSNLVIRETVRRNYTGPKFAFAETDASDRVGPTLAFFVERAMEAVWPEKADLIEGPIIVRLSGPNELSVEGGRILQPIVSGSSIRFRPNN
;
A
#
# COMPACT_ATOMS: atom_id res chain seq x y z
N MET A 1 -16.71 -0.55 -60.60
CA MET A 1 -16.04 0.48 -61.42
C MET A 1 -16.59 1.83 -61.02
N SER A 2 -15.69 2.76 -60.66
CA SER A 2 -15.84 4.23 -60.50
C SER A 2 -14.98 4.65 -59.29
N SER A 3 -13.65 4.72 -59.45
CA SER A 3 -12.85 5.91 -59.80
C SER A 3 -12.78 7.01 -58.71
N ARG A 4 -11.62 7.02 -58.04
CA ARG A 4 -10.92 8.03 -57.20
C ARG A 4 -11.08 9.50 -57.66
N PRO A 5 -10.88 10.54 -56.80
CA PRO A 5 -9.52 10.99 -56.44
C PRO A 5 -9.27 11.44 -54.98
N PRO A 6 -7.98 11.59 -54.60
CA PRO A 6 -7.50 11.87 -53.25
C PRO A 6 -7.27 13.38 -53.00
N HIS A 7 -7.33 13.81 -51.74
CA HIS A 7 -6.80 15.12 -51.31
C HIS A 7 -5.53 14.95 -50.49
N THR A 8 -4.42 15.23 -51.16
CA THR A 8 -3.12 15.63 -50.62
C THR A 8 -3.20 17.05 -50.08
N GLY A 9 -2.75 17.28 -48.85
CA GLY A 9 -2.62 18.59 -48.23
C GLY A 9 -1.32 18.68 -47.43
N SER A 10 -0.22 18.93 -48.13
CA SER A 10 1.10 19.25 -47.58
C SER A 10 1.11 20.67 -46.99
N GLY A 11 1.37 20.78 -45.68
CA GLY A 11 1.53 22.04 -44.97
C GLY A 11 2.96 22.21 -44.43
N LEU A 12 3.92 22.43 -45.33
CA LEU A 12 5.24 22.97 -45.01
C LEU A 12 5.11 24.44 -44.58
N TRP A 13 5.21 24.75 -43.28
CA TRP A 13 5.43 26.14 -42.85
C TRP A 13 6.42 26.25 -41.69
N ARG A 14 7.56 26.88 -42.04
CA ARG A 14 8.37 27.83 -41.26
C ARG A 14 9.29 27.33 -40.15
N ARG A 15 10.56 27.21 -40.58
CA ARG A 15 11.76 27.71 -39.88
C ARG A 15 11.51 29.08 -39.23
N MET A 16 12.04 29.28 -38.02
CA MET A 16 12.72 30.53 -37.63
C MET A 16 13.70 30.27 -36.47
N GLN A 17 14.99 30.40 -36.79
CA GLN A 17 16.11 30.63 -35.87
C GLN A 17 16.17 32.13 -35.55
N VAL A 18 16.39 32.51 -34.28
CA VAL A 18 17.07 33.72 -33.76
C VAL A 18 17.28 33.41 -32.27
N LEU A 19 18.44 33.19 -31.64
CA LEU A 19 19.79 33.77 -31.61
C LEU A 19 19.88 35.21 -31.06
N ALA A 20 20.45 35.34 -29.85
CA ALA A 20 21.39 36.39 -29.41
C ALA A 20 21.06 37.17 -28.12
N CYS A 21 22.18 37.63 -27.52
CA CYS A 21 22.41 38.56 -26.39
C CYS A 21 22.13 37.98 -25.00
N ILE A 22 23.12 37.49 -24.23
CA ILE A 22 24.33 38.14 -23.68
C ILE A 22 24.01 39.49 -23.01
N ILE A 23 23.83 39.45 -21.68
CA ILE A 23 24.22 40.54 -20.79
C ILE A 23 25.05 39.94 -19.67
N ALA A 24 26.32 40.33 -19.64
CA ALA A 24 27.25 40.13 -18.56
C ALA A 24 27.18 41.33 -17.61
N THR A 25 26.99 41.08 -16.31
CA THR A 25 27.34 42.00 -15.20
C THR A 25 27.67 41.09 -14.01
N LEU A 26 28.94 40.74 -13.77
CA LEU A 26 29.95 41.45 -12.99
C LEU A 26 29.50 41.90 -11.58
N LEU A 27 29.98 41.13 -10.60
CA LEU A 27 30.55 41.57 -9.32
C LEU A 27 29.63 42.21 -8.28
N GLY A 28 29.13 41.36 -7.39
CA GLY A 28 28.77 41.72 -6.02
C GLY A 28 29.19 40.58 -5.11
N GLY A 29 30.42 40.69 -4.56
CA GLY A 29 30.94 39.74 -3.60
C GLY A 29 30.12 39.75 -2.32
N SER A 30 29.59 38.60 -1.95
CA SER A 30 29.29 38.27 -0.56
C SER A 30 29.84 36.88 -0.34
N GLN A 31 31.02 36.83 0.29
CA GLN A 31 31.52 35.66 0.98
C GLN A 31 30.54 35.35 2.12
N VAL A 32 29.45 34.67 1.79
CA VAL A 32 28.71 33.92 2.81
C VAL A 32 29.54 32.67 3.03
N ALA A 33 30.14 32.61 4.21
CA ALA A 33 30.89 31.48 4.69
C ALA A 33 30.15 30.18 4.32
N ALA A 34 30.91 29.25 3.74
CA ALA A 34 30.53 27.86 3.65
C ALA A 34 30.24 27.39 5.08
N GLY A 35 28.97 27.46 5.47
CA GLY A 35 28.45 26.55 6.47
C GLY A 35 28.69 25.17 5.89
N GLU A 36 29.66 24.47 6.46
CA GLU A 36 29.71 23.02 6.37
C GLU A 36 28.27 22.53 6.57
N PRO A 37 27.73 21.70 5.66
CA PRO A 37 26.48 21.03 5.96
C PRO A 37 26.74 20.22 7.22
N GLN A 38 26.25 20.76 8.34
CA GLN A 38 26.23 20.08 9.61
C GLN A 38 25.57 18.73 9.38
N ASP A 39 26.21 17.70 9.92
CA ASP A 39 25.79 16.31 9.98
C ASP A 39 24.29 16.15 10.28
N GLU A 40 23.45 16.28 9.26
CA GLU A 40 22.06 15.82 9.29
C GLU A 40 22.08 14.30 9.08
N ALA A 41 22.36 13.58 10.18
CA ALA A 41 22.02 12.19 10.40
C ALA A 41 22.60 11.16 9.40
N GLU A 42 23.91 10.87 9.49
CA GLU A 42 24.54 9.75 8.78
C GLU A 42 24.08 8.33 9.23
N ASP A 43 23.13 8.23 10.16
CA ASP A 43 22.31 7.02 10.38
C ASP A 43 21.02 7.02 9.51
N ALA A 44 21.04 7.75 8.38
CA ALA A 44 20.03 7.71 7.33
C ALA A 44 19.93 6.31 6.71
N GLU A 45 19.18 5.45 7.40
CA GLU A 45 18.81 4.07 7.08
C GLU A 45 19.76 3.35 6.12
N ALA A 46 20.52 2.44 6.68
CA ALA A 46 21.45 1.56 5.99
C ALA A 46 20.84 0.72 4.83
N VAL A 47 19.52 0.82 4.62
CA VAL A 47 18.78 0.29 3.47
C VAL A 47 18.01 1.41 2.76
N ALA A 48 18.41 1.72 1.53
CA ALA A 48 17.66 2.62 0.67
C ALA A 48 16.52 1.87 -0.05
N ILE A 49 15.29 2.39 0.01
CA ILE A 49 14.12 1.79 -0.64
C ILE A 49 13.46 2.80 -1.57
N GLU A 50 13.43 2.47 -2.86
CA GLU A 50 12.87 3.31 -3.91
C GLU A 50 11.63 2.65 -4.52
N VAL A 51 10.53 3.40 -4.63
CA VAL A 51 9.29 2.92 -5.23
C VAL A 51 9.00 3.74 -6.48
N GLN A 52 9.01 3.08 -7.63
CA GLN A 52 8.71 3.71 -8.92
C GLN A 52 7.39 3.17 -9.47
N PHE A 53 6.50 4.08 -9.88
CA PHE A 53 5.26 3.72 -10.56
C PHE A 53 5.41 3.87 -12.07
N SER A 54 4.67 3.07 -12.84
CA SER A 54 4.53 3.31 -14.27
C SER A 54 3.99 4.72 -14.53
N LYS A 55 4.33 5.33 -15.68
CA LYS A 55 3.86 6.68 -16.05
C LYS A 55 2.35 6.85 -15.91
N ARG A 56 1.57 5.80 -16.21
CA ARG A 56 0.11 5.81 -16.07
C ARG A 56 -0.32 5.82 -14.59
N LEU A 57 0.28 4.97 -13.75
CA LEU A 57 -0.03 4.94 -12.32
C LEU A 57 0.43 6.23 -11.64
N ASN A 58 1.63 6.71 -11.95
CA ASN A 58 2.19 7.92 -11.36
C ASN A 58 1.27 9.14 -11.51
N ARG A 59 0.58 9.26 -12.66
CA ARG A 59 -0.40 10.32 -12.92
C ARG A 59 -1.61 10.30 -11.96
N VAL A 60 -1.99 9.14 -11.44
CA VAL A 60 -3.16 8.98 -10.57
C VAL A 60 -2.79 8.80 -9.10
N MET A 61 -1.51 8.61 -8.77
CA MET A 61 -1.06 8.45 -7.37
C MET A 61 -1.41 9.62 -6.45
N PRO A 62 -1.40 10.90 -6.88
CA PRO A 62 -1.86 11.98 -6.00
C PRO A 62 -3.32 11.80 -5.54
N ALA A 63 -4.20 11.37 -6.44
CA ALA A 63 -5.61 11.11 -6.11
C ALA A 63 -5.76 9.87 -5.23
N VAL A 64 -5.02 8.79 -5.52
CA VAL A 64 -5.02 7.57 -4.70
C VAL A 64 -4.52 7.85 -3.29
N ASN A 65 -3.37 8.52 -3.15
CA ASN A 65 -2.80 8.88 -1.84
C ASN A 65 -3.76 9.75 -1.03
N ARG A 66 -4.44 10.70 -1.66
CA ARG A 66 -5.46 11.52 -0.99
C ARG A 66 -6.63 10.68 -0.46
N VAL A 67 -7.18 9.79 -1.28
CA VAL A 67 -8.29 8.90 -0.88
C VAL A 67 -7.87 7.97 0.25
N GLU A 68 -6.71 7.32 0.10
CA GLU A 68 -6.20 6.36 1.08
C GLU A 68 -5.85 7.02 2.41
N ARG A 69 -5.35 8.26 2.40
CA ARG A 69 -5.11 9.05 3.62
C ARG A 69 -6.40 9.45 4.32
N ILE A 70 -7.43 9.88 3.59
CA ILE A 70 -8.76 10.21 4.17
C ILE A 70 -9.39 8.95 4.80
N ARG A 71 -9.26 7.79 4.14
CA ARG A 71 -9.72 6.51 4.69
C ARG A 71 -8.93 6.14 5.95
N GLU A 72 -7.61 6.25 5.91
CA GLU A 72 -6.76 5.99 7.08
C GLU A 72 -7.10 6.91 8.26
N GLU A 73 -7.35 8.20 8.01
CA GLU A 73 -7.78 9.16 9.02
C GLU A 73 -9.08 8.69 9.69
N ARG A 74 -10.09 8.35 8.89
CA ARG A 74 -11.38 7.85 9.39
C ARG A 74 -11.23 6.54 10.16
N PHE A 75 -10.40 5.63 9.65
CA PHE A 75 -10.09 4.37 10.30
C PHE A 75 -9.47 4.59 11.68
N ARG A 76 -8.51 5.51 11.81
CA ARG A 76 -7.88 5.82 13.11
C ARG A 76 -8.86 6.44 14.09
N MET A 77 -9.77 7.29 13.62
CA MET A 77 -10.78 7.92 14.47
C MET A 77 -11.88 6.94 14.91
N ASN A 78 -12.34 6.07 14.02
CA ASN A 78 -13.60 5.33 14.20
C ASN A 78 -13.46 3.81 14.18
N ARG A 79 -12.27 3.28 13.84
CA ARG A 79 -11.99 1.86 13.53
C ARG A 79 -12.89 1.30 12.43
N MET A 80 -13.43 2.18 11.59
CA MET A 80 -14.25 1.88 10.42
C MET A 80 -14.02 2.93 9.33
N ASP A 81 -14.10 2.49 8.09
CA ASP A 81 -13.87 3.34 6.90
C ASP A 81 -15.15 4.00 6.39
N ASP A 82 -16.32 3.46 6.76
CA ASP A 82 -17.61 3.88 6.24
C ASP A 82 -18.17 5.10 7.00
N ALA A 83 -18.57 6.12 6.24
CA ALA A 83 -19.08 7.39 6.77
C ALA A 83 -20.50 7.25 7.34
N LEU A 84 -21.22 6.18 7.00
CA LEU A 84 -22.64 6.00 7.32
C LEU A 84 -22.91 5.05 8.49
N SER A 85 -21.89 4.53 9.17
CA SER A 85 -22.13 3.62 10.29
C SER A 85 -22.75 4.38 11.48
N SER A 86 -23.83 3.82 12.03
CA SER A 86 -24.50 4.40 13.20
C SER A 86 -23.57 4.42 14.42
N ARG A 87 -23.68 5.44 15.28
CA ARG A 87 -22.81 5.63 16.46
C ARG A 87 -22.76 4.41 17.41
N SER A 88 -23.80 3.58 17.43
CA SER A 88 -23.82 2.36 18.24
C SER A 88 -22.88 1.30 17.68
N ILE A 89 -22.92 1.03 16.36
CA ILE A 89 -22.03 0.08 15.67
C ILE A 89 -20.56 0.51 15.83
N GLN A 90 -20.28 1.81 15.80
CA GLN A 90 -18.95 2.39 16.03
C GLN A 90 -18.35 2.04 17.39
N ARG A 91 -19.15 2.11 18.46
CA ARG A 91 -18.65 1.79 19.81
C ARG A 91 -18.35 0.30 19.97
N PHE A 92 -19.17 -0.58 19.41
CA PHE A 92 -18.95 -2.03 19.46
C PHE A 92 -17.69 -2.43 18.68
N ALA A 93 -17.54 -1.94 17.45
CA ALA A 93 -16.34 -2.19 16.65
C ALA A 93 -15.06 -1.70 17.34
N HIS A 94 -15.10 -0.52 17.98
CA HIS A 94 -13.94 0.02 18.69
C HIS A 94 -13.58 -0.79 19.93
N ALA A 95 -14.56 -1.26 20.72
CA ALA A 95 -14.31 -2.07 21.91
C ALA A 95 -13.72 -3.45 21.57
N GLU A 96 -14.23 -4.09 20.52
CA GLU A 96 -13.83 -5.44 20.14
C GLU A 96 -12.49 -5.52 19.41
N THR A 97 -12.10 -4.41 18.75
CA THR A 97 -10.81 -4.29 18.07
C THR A 97 -9.74 -3.61 18.92
N ALA A 98 -10.08 -3.25 20.17
CA ALA A 98 -9.12 -2.68 21.10
C ALA A 98 -7.91 -3.61 21.27
N GLY A 99 -6.70 -3.04 21.06
CA GLY A 99 -5.44 -3.78 21.14
C GLY A 99 -4.98 -4.45 19.84
N ALA A 100 -5.78 -4.42 18.76
CA ALA A 100 -5.32 -4.84 17.46
C ALA A 100 -4.22 -3.90 16.94
N ARG A 101 -3.13 -4.47 16.42
CA ARG A 101 -2.04 -3.69 15.84
C ARG A 101 -2.25 -3.54 14.34
N TRP A 102 -3.06 -2.56 13.97
CA TRP A 102 -3.40 -2.25 12.58
C TRP A 102 -2.19 -1.80 11.77
N ALA A 103 -2.07 -2.32 10.54
CA ALA A 103 -0.89 -2.11 9.71
C ALA A 103 -0.63 -0.63 9.40
N GLY A 104 -1.66 0.14 9.04
CA GLY A 104 -1.50 1.56 8.71
C GLY A 104 -0.91 2.38 9.86
N GLU A 105 -1.49 2.27 11.05
CA GLU A 105 -1.05 2.94 12.28
C GLU A 105 0.33 2.44 12.75
N ALA A 106 0.57 1.13 12.70
CA ALA A 106 1.81 0.54 13.19
C ALA A 106 3.01 0.79 12.26
N LEU A 107 2.78 0.86 10.94
CA LEU A 107 3.84 1.05 9.95
C LEU A 107 4.13 2.53 9.68
N ILE A 108 3.11 3.39 9.72
CA ILE A 108 3.24 4.82 9.45
C ILE A 108 2.48 5.59 10.54
N PRO A 109 3.10 5.84 11.71
CA PRO A 109 2.41 6.48 12.83
C PRO A 109 1.90 7.89 12.50
N ASP A 110 2.66 8.66 11.72
CA ASP A 110 2.24 9.99 11.26
C ASP A 110 1.31 9.88 10.03
N LEU A 111 0.09 10.42 10.16
CA LEU A 111 -0.92 10.39 9.11
C LEU A 111 -0.53 11.24 7.89
N GLU A 112 0.18 12.36 8.08
CA GLU A 112 0.57 13.22 6.95
C GLU A 112 1.59 12.54 6.04
N SER A 113 2.39 11.64 6.62
CA SER A 113 3.31 10.76 5.91
C SER A 113 2.63 9.57 5.22
N TYR A 114 1.31 9.39 5.34
CA TYR A 114 0.60 8.25 4.76
C TYR A 114 0.48 8.36 3.22
N SER A 115 1.16 7.46 2.52
CA SER A 115 1.11 7.34 1.06
C SER A 115 1.35 5.89 0.62
N VAL A 116 0.94 5.56 -0.61
CA VAL A 116 1.18 4.23 -1.22
C VAL A 116 2.67 3.87 -1.22
N GLU A 117 3.53 4.83 -1.53
CA GLU A 117 4.98 4.65 -1.54
C GLU A 117 5.52 4.38 -0.14
N ASN A 118 5.16 5.20 0.85
CA ASN A 118 5.62 5.02 2.22
C ASN A 118 5.11 3.71 2.83
N LEU A 119 3.91 3.26 2.44
CA LEU A 119 3.39 1.97 2.88
C LEU A 119 4.26 0.82 2.38
N VAL A 120 4.63 0.82 1.09
CA VAL A 120 5.56 -0.19 0.54
C VAL A 120 6.91 -0.13 1.26
N ARG A 121 7.48 1.06 1.46
CA ARG A 121 8.75 1.23 2.19
C ARG A 121 8.67 0.67 3.60
N ALA A 122 7.63 1.02 4.36
CA ALA A 122 7.46 0.59 5.73
C ALA A 122 7.26 -0.94 5.86
N MET A 123 6.45 -1.54 4.97
CA MET A 123 6.27 -3.00 4.94
C MET A 123 7.57 -3.73 4.61
N THR A 124 8.35 -3.21 3.66
CA THR A 124 9.67 -3.78 3.31
C THR A 124 10.63 -3.66 4.49
N ARG A 125 10.73 -2.50 5.15
CA ARG A 125 11.58 -2.33 6.34
C ARG A 125 11.20 -3.28 7.46
N ALA A 126 9.90 -3.41 7.75
CA ALA A 126 9.41 -4.32 8.79
C ALA A 126 9.78 -5.78 8.49
N ASN A 127 9.68 -6.22 7.24
CA ASN A 127 10.09 -7.56 6.83
C ASN A 127 11.61 -7.74 6.82
N LEU A 128 12.39 -6.73 6.41
CA LEU A 128 13.86 -6.79 6.49
C LEU A 128 14.32 -6.88 7.93
N ALA A 129 13.78 -6.07 8.84
CA ALA A 129 14.13 -6.13 10.26
C ALA A 129 13.90 -7.52 10.87
N ARG A 130 12.89 -8.26 10.37
CA ARG A 130 12.59 -9.63 10.83
C ARG A 130 13.47 -10.69 10.15
N ALA A 131 13.55 -10.66 8.82
CA ALA A 131 14.13 -11.72 8.02
C ALA A 131 15.64 -11.55 7.78
N LEU A 132 16.10 -10.30 7.71
CA LEU A 132 17.44 -9.89 7.26
C LEU A 132 17.89 -8.59 7.98
N PRO A 133 18.03 -8.59 9.32
CA PRO A 133 18.34 -7.37 10.10
C PRO A 133 19.69 -6.73 9.71
N GLU A 134 20.64 -7.54 9.23
CA GLU A 134 21.95 -7.08 8.77
C GLU A 134 21.98 -6.70 7.28
N PHE A 135 20.83 -6.67 6.60
CA PHE A 135 20.81 -6.24 5.21
C PHE A 135 21.19 -4.77 5.09
N ARG A 136 22.07 -4.49 4.13
CA ARG A 136 22.57 -3.16 3.76
C ARG A 136 22.57 -3.09 2.25
N GLY A 137 22.01 -2.02 1.66
CA GLY A 137 21.93 -1.89 0.20
C GLY A 137 20.73 -1.11 -0.31
N HIS A 138 20.37 -1.36 -1.58
CA HIS A 138 19.29 -0.65 -2.29
C HIS A 138 18.22 -1.60 -2.82
N ILE A 139 16.96 -1.38 -2.44
CA ILE A 139 15.80 -2.10 -2.96
C ILE A 139 14.98 -1.15 -3.81
N ARG A 140 14.77 -1.52 -5.08
CA ARG A 140 13.89 -0.78 -6.00
C ARG A 140 12.68 -1.62 -6.37
N TYR A 141 11.50 -1.11 -6.03
CA TYR A 141 10.23 -1.60 -6.55
C TYR A 141 9.82 -0.82 -7.78
N LYS A 142 9.41 -1.52 -8.85
CA LYS A 142 8.81 -0.93 -10.05
C LYS A 142 7.40 -1.49 -10.21
N ILE A 143 6.39 -0.71 -9.84
CA ILE A 143 4.98 -1.10 -9.89
C ILE A 143 4.41 -0.68 -11.26
N GLU A 144 4.13 -1.68 -12.10
CA GLU A 144 3.66 -1.47 -13.47
C GLU A 144 2.14 -1.24 -13.50
N ARG A 145 1.40 -2.06 -12.75
CA ARG A 145 -0.07 -2.06 -12.72
C ARG A 145 -0.54 -2.41 -11.31
N LEU A 146 -1.54 -1.67 -10.84
CA LEU A 146 -2.26 -1.89 -9.58
C LEU A 146 -3.75 -1.82 -9.91
N LYS A 147 -4.49 -2.83 -9.48
CA LYS A 147 -5.95 -2.88 -9.53
C LYS A 147 -6.48 -3.35 -8.18
N ILE A 148 -7.56 -2.74 -7.73
CA ILE A 148 -8.27 -3.02 -6.49
C ILE A 148 -9.75 -3.19 -6.85
N ASP A 149 -10.46 -4.08 -6.20
CA ASP A 149 -11.81 -4.46 -6.60
C ASP A 149 -12.76 -3.24 -6.71
N ASP A 150 -12.99 -2.58 -5.58
CA ASP A 150 -13.94 -1.48 -5.42
C ASP A 150 -13.27 -0.19 -4.93
N HIS A 151 -12.15 0.18 -5.54
CA HIS A 151 -11.44 1.41 -5.15
C HIS A 151 -12.07 2.67 -5.76
N SER A 152 -12.27 3.72 -4.95
CA SER A 152 -12.98 4.94 -5.35
C SER A 152 -12.32 5.70 -6.54
N VAL A 153 -11.02 5.51 -6.74
CA VAL A 153 -10.31 5.99 -7.94
C VAL A 153 -10.48 4.98 -9.08
N ALA A 154 -11.39 5.28 -10.01
CA ALA A 154 -11.73 4.44 -11.16
C ALA A 154 -10.52 3.94 -11.99
N ALA A 155 -9.44 4.73 -12.07
CA ALA A 155 -8.23 4.35 -12.79
C ALA A 155 -7.58 3.06 -12.24
N ILE A 156 -7.73 2.79 -10.94
CA ILE A 156 -7.22 1.58 -10.28
C ILE A 156 -8.33 0.63 -9.82
N SER A 157 -9.61 0.97 -9.94
CA SER A 157 -10.69 -0.02 -9.79
C SER A 157 -10.65 -1.09 -10.89
N GLY A 158 -11.05 -2.32 -10.60
CA GLY A 158 -11.20 -3.43 -11.55
C GLY A 158 -11.83 -4.64 -10.89
N ALA A 159 -12.23 -5.69 -11.60
CA ALA A 159 -13.01 -6.80 -11.01
C ALA A 159 -12.29 -7.70 -9.98
N ASN A 160 -11.01 -7.46 -9.71
CA ASN A 160 -10.20 -8.22 -8.76
C ASN A 160 -9.03 -7.36 -8.27
N SER A 161 -8.66 -7.53 -7.01
CA SER A 161 -7.46 -6.95 -6.42
C SER A 161 -6.19 -7.68 -6.91
N PHE A 162 -5.37 -7.01 -7.71
CA PHE A 162 -4.10 -7.54 -8.20
C PHE A 162 -3.06 -6.46 -8.48
N ILE A 163 -1.81 -6.89 -8.48
CA ILE A 163 -0.67 -6.02 -8.73
C ILE A 163 0.38 -6.75 -9.56
N ARG A 164 1.03 -5.98 -10.43
CA ARG A 164 2.14 -6.42 -11.28
C ARG A 164 3.28 -5.43 -11.17
N GLY A 165 4.47 -5.95 -10.97
CA GLY A 165 5.68 -5.13 -10.89
C GLY A 165 6.94 -5.99 -10.92
N LYS A 166 8.05 -5.37 -10.51
CA LYS A 166 9.31 -6.08 -10.29
C LYS A 166 10.06 -5.49 -9.11
N ILE A 167 10.85 -6.33 -8.45
CA ILE A 167 11.79 -5.96 -7.41
C ILE A 167 13.21 -6.13 -7.96
N ILE A 168 14.09 -5.16 -7.66
CA ILE A 168 15.52 -5.22 -7.95
C ILE A 168 16.24 -4.92 -6.65
N VAL A 169 17.16 -5.79 -6.24
CA VAL A 169 17.92 -5.65 -4.99
C VAL A 169 19.41 -5.58 -5.31
N HIS A 170 20.08 -4.59 -4.75
CA HIS A 170 21.54 -4.47 -4.74
C HIS A 170 22.04 -4.51 -3.30
N ASP A 171 23.18 -5.15 -3.07
CA ASP A 171 23.86 -5.12 -1.77
C ASP A 171 24.58 -3.78 -1.52
N ALA A 172 25.22 -3.63 -0.37
CA ALA A 172 25.99 -2.44 0.00
C ALA A 172 27.14 -2.12 -0.96
N LYS A 173 27.63 -3.10 -1.72
CA LYS A 173 28.69 -2.92 -2.73
C LYS A 173 28.13 -2.55 -4.10
N GLY A 174 26.81 -2.37 -4.21
CA GLY A 174 26.11 -2.12 -5.46
C GLY A 174 25.97 -3.34 -6.37
N LYS A 175 26.33 -4.55 -5.90
CA LYS A 175 26.16 -5.78 -6.68
C LYS A 175 24.70 -6.21 -6.65
N LYS A 176 24.15 -6.54 -7.82
CA LYS A 176 22.77 -7.04 -7.92
C LYS A 176 22.64 -8.42 -7.25
N VAL A 177 21.85 -8.47 -6.18
CA VAL A 177 21.49 -9.70 -5.43
C VAL A 177 20.39 -10.45 -6.17
N GLY A 178 19.39 -9.72 -6.68
CA GLY A 178 18.25 -10.34 -7.34
C GLY A 178 17.43 -9.36 -8.17
N GLU A 179 16.76 -9.91 -9.18
CA GLU A 179 15.72 -9.22 -9.94
C GLU A 179 14.60 -10.19 -10.25
N LYS A 180 13.37 -9.87 -9.83
CA LYS A 180 12.21 -10.75 -10.00
C LYS A 180 11.00 -9.96 -10.46
N ARG A 181 10.32 -10.47 -11.48
CA ARG A 181 9.00 -9.97 -11.91
C ARG A 181 7.93 -10.68 -11.10
N ILE A 182 7.01 -9.90 -10.54
CA ILE A 182 5.96 -10.40 -9.66
C ILE A 182 4.61 -10.02 -10.26
N ARG A 183 3.71 -10.99 -10.33
CA ARG A 183 2.30 -10.80 -10.63
C ARG A 183 1.53 -11.57 -9.57
N SER A 184 0.73 -10.87 -8.79
CA SER A 184 0.00 -11.46 -7.67
C SER A 184 -1.42 -10.91 -7.62
N ASN A 185 -2.38 -11.82 -7.52
CA ASN A 185 -3.73 -11.49 -7.07
C ASN A 185 -3.74 -11.57 -5.54
N LEU A 186 -4.45 -10.66 -4.87
CA LEU A 186 -4.59 -10.73 -3.42
C LEU A 186 -5.21 -12.08 -3.03
N VAL A 187 -4.54 -12.82 -2.15
CA VAL A 187 -5.10 -14.01 -1.52
C VAL A 187 -5.48 -13.64 -0.09
N ILE A 188 -6.78 -13.68 0.20
CA ILE A 188 -7.31 -13.31 1.51
C ILE A 188 -6.93 -14.40 2.51
N ARG A 189 -6.12 -14.02 3.51
CA ARG A 189 -5.89 -14.80 4.73
C ARG A 189 -6.61 -14.07 5.84
N GLU A 190 -7.56 -14.73 6.48
CA GLU A 190 -8.43 -14.11 7.48
C GLU A 190 -8.15 -14.61 8.90
N THR A 191 -8.51 -13.77 9.87
CA THR A 191 -8.60 -14.15 11.28
C THR A 191 -9.88 -13.59 11.89
N VAL A 192 -10.47 -14.35 12.80
CA VAL A 192 -11.60 -13.91 13.63
C VAL A 192 -11.16 -13.26 14.94
N ARG A 193 -9.84 -13.24 15.22
CA ARG A 193 -9.29 -12.58 16.41
C ARG A 193 -9.29 -11.08 16.20
N ARG A 194 -10.32 -10.40 16.72
CA ARG A 194 -10.51 -8.95 16.57
C ARG A 194 -9.40 -8.12 17.23
N ASN A 195 -8.71 -8.64 18.25
CA ASN A 195 -7.56 -8.02 18.92
C ASN A 195 -6.20 -8.58 18.42
N TYR A 196 -6.07 -8.81 17.12
CA TYR A 196 -4.88 -9.45 16.55
C TYR A 196 -3.59 -8.65 16.83
N THR A 197 -2.63 -9.31 17.48
CA THR A 197 -1.29 -8.78 17.80
C THR A 197 -0.16 -9.57 17.14
N GLY A 198 -0.50 -10.46 16.21
CA GLY A 198 0.49 -11.31 15.54
C GLY A 198 1.41 -10.57 14.58
N PRO A 199 2.33 -11.30 13.93
CA PRO A 199 3.39 -10.71 13.12
C PRO A 199 2.93 -10.20 11.75
N LYS A 200 1.76 -10.65 11.25
CA LYS A 200 1.21 -10.22 9.96
C LYS A 200 0.69 -8.78 10.00
N PHE A 201 0.62 -8.17 8.83
CA PHE A 201 0.06 -6.83 8.67
C PHE A 201 -1.46 -6.91 8.73
N ALA A 202 -2.05 -6.48 9.84
CA ALA A 202 -3.49 -6.53 10.05
C ALA A 202 -4.21 -5.40 9.31
N PHE A 203 -5.21 -5.78 8.53
CA PHE A 203 -6.12 -4.88 7.81
C PHE A 203 -7.57 -5.25 8.13
N ALA A 204 -8.47 -4.28 8.08
CA ALA A 204 -9.89 -4.55 8.32
C ALA A 204 -10.49 -5.40 7.18
N GLU A 205 -11.60 -6.08 7.46
CA GLU A 205 -12.34 -6.88 6.48
C GLU A 205 -12.69 -6.09 5.21
N THR A 206 -13.10 -4.84 5.38
CA THR A 206 -13.44 -3.92 4.30
C THR A 206 -12.25 -3.57 3.42
N ASP A 207 -11.05 -3.47 3.99
CA ASP A 207 -9.84 -3.03 3.29
C ASP A 207 -9.45 -3.95 2.13
N ALA A 208 -9.85 -5.23 2.20
CA ALA A 208 -9.48 -6.24 1.21
C ALA A 208 -10.03 -5.91 -0.20
N SER A 209 -11.21 -5.30 -0.28
CA SER A 209 -11.88 -4.98 -1.54
C SER A 209 -11.66 -3.54 -1.99
N ASP A 210 -11.49 -2.58 -1.09
CA ASP A 210 -11.54 -1.17 -1.45
C ASP A 210 -10.24 -0.39 -1.16
N ARG A 211 -9.31 -0.89 -0.35
CA ARG A 211 -8.02 -0.25 -0.05
C ARG A 211 -6.84 -0.89 -0.77
N VAL A 212 -5.78 -0.11 -0.95
CA VAL A 212 -4.54 -0.59 -1.60
C VAL A 212 -3.67 -1.43 -0.66
N GLY A 213 -3.78 -1.22 0.65
CA GLY A 213 -2.90 -1.78 1.68
C GLY A 213 -2.71 -3.29 1.61
N PRO A 214 -3.79 -4.10 1.69
CA PRO A 214 -3.68 -5.56 1.64
C PRO A 214 -3.00 -6.08 0.37
N THR A 215 -3.34 -5.49 -0.78
CA THR A 215 -2.76 -5.88 -2.08
C THR A 215 -1.27 -5.56 -2.15
N LEU A 216 -0.85 -4.41 -1.61
CA LEU A 216 0.57 -4.03 -1.54
C LEU A 216 1.34 -4.88 -0.55
N ALA A 217 0.77 -5.21 0.61
CA ALA A 217 1.37 -6.11 1.59
C ALA A 217 1.64 -7.48 0.97
N PHE A 218 0.67 -8.03 0.23
CA PHE A 218 0.83 -9.32 -0.44
C PHE A 218 1.89 -9.26 -1.55
N PHE A 219 1.98 -8.13 -2.26
CA PHE A 219 3.04 -7.92 -3.25
C PHE A 219 4.42 -7.86 -2.63
N VAL A 220 4.58 -7.13 -1.51
CA VAL A 220 5.87 -7.05 -0.80
C VAL A 220 6.28 -8.43 -0.30
N GLU A 221 5.36 -9.19 0.30
CA GLU A 221 5.59 -10.58 0.72
C GLU A 221 6.11 -11.43 -0.46
N ARG A 222 5.34 -11.53 -1.53
CA ARG A 222 5.71 -12.34 -2.71
C ARG A 222 7.01 -11.86 -3.37
N ALA A 223 7.26 -10.54 -3.39
CA ALA A 223 8.47 -9.98 -3.96
C ALA A 223 9.71 -10.33 -3.14
N MET A 224 9.63 -10.23 -1.81
CA MET A 224 10.74 -10.55 -0.93
C MET A 224 11.01 -12.06 -0.88
N GLU A 225 9.97 -12.90 -0.81
CA GLU A 225 10.12 -14.36 -0.87
C GLU A 225 10.77 -14.83 -2.17
N ALA A 226 10.48 -14.15 -3.29
CA ALA A 226 11.09 -14.49 -4.57
C ALA A 226 12.59 -14.12 -4.65
N VAL A 227 13.04 -13.14 -3.85
CA VAL A 227 14.45 -12.75 -3.78
C VAL A 227 15.22 -13.57 -2.74
N TRP A 228 14.59 -13.86 -1.60
CA TRP A 228 15.16 -14.61 -0.47
C TRP A 228 14.26 -15.78 -0.07
N PRO A 229 14.17 -16.83 -0.92
CA PRO A 229 13.30 -17.98 -0.67
C PRO A 229 13.62 -18.71 0.64
N GLU A 230 14.88 -18.70 1.06
CA GLU A 230 15.35 -19.27 2.33
C GLU A 230 14.87 -18.52 3.58
N LYS A 231 14.24 -17.36 3.41
CA LYS A 231 13.68 -16.52 4.49
C LYS A 231 12.15 -16.40 4.43
N ALA A 232 11.48 -17.19 3.59
CA ALA A 232 10.06 -17.03 3.30
C ALA A 232 9.16 -17.15 4.54
N ASP A 233 9.55 -17.96 5.52
CA ASP A 233 8.86 -18.15 6.79
C ASP A 233 8.93 -16.94 7.73
N LEU A 234 9.89 -16.04 7.52
CA LEU A 234 10.06 -14.80 8.29
C LEU A 234 9.45 -13.58 7.59
N ILE A 235 9.02 -13.73 6.34
CA ILE A 235 8.42 -12.66 5.55
C ILE A 235 6.91 -12.70 5.76
N GLU A 236 6.36 -11.58 6.21
CA GLU A 236 4.95 -11.48 6.51
C GLU A 236 4.24 -10.62 5.46
N GLY A 237 3.00 -11.02 5.18
CA GLY A 237 2.08 -10.27 4.34
C GLY A 237 0.82 -9.88 5.08
N PRO A 238 -0.30 -9.68 4.36
CA PRO A 238 -1.54 -9.24 4.97
C PRO A 238 -2.20 -10.37 5.75
N ILE A 239 -2.90 -9.96 6.80
CA ILE A 239 -3.98 -10.72 7.42
C ILE A 239 -5.21 -9.80 7.53
N ILE A 240 -6.36 -10.33 7.14
CA ILE A 240 -7.64 -9.63 7.19
C ILE A 240 -8.31 -9.98 8.51
N VAL A 241 -8.58 -8.97 9.34
CA VAL A 241 -9.30 -9.13 10.59
C VAL A 241 -10.79 -9.00 10.30
N ARG A 242 -11.53 -10.08 10.51
CA ARG A 242 -12.98 -10.10 10.30
C ARG A 242 -13.67 -9.29 11.38
N LEU A 243 -14.40 -8.27 10.95
CA LEU A 243 -15.20 -7.44 11.84
C LEU A 243 -16.61 -8.00 11.98
N SER A 244 -17.08 -8.76 10.98
CA SER A 244 -18.45 -9.28 10.92
C SER A 244 -18.49 -10.77 10.52
N GLY A 245 -19.36 -11.57 11.17
CA GLY A 245 -19.58 -12.97 10.80
C GLY A 245 -20.44 -13.75 11.79
N PRO A 246 -21.05 -14.88 11.37
CA PRO A 246 -22.04 -15.66 12.14
C PRO A 246 -21.51 -16.34 13.41
N ASN A 247 -20.24 -16.14 13.75
CA ASN A 247 -19.65 -16.55 15.02
C ASN A 247 -19.70 -15.44 16.08
N GLU A 248 -20.49 -14.39 15.86
CA GLU A 248 -21.01 -13.59 16.96
C GLU A 248 -21.76 -14.53 17.91
N LEU A 249 -21.04 -14.95 18.95
CA LEU A 249 -21.66 -15.52 20.13
C LEU A 249 -22.57 -14.42 20.67
N SER A 250 -23.86 -14.48 20.34
CA SER A 250 -24.90 -13.72 21.00
C SER A 250 -24.89 -14.15 22.47
N VAL A 251 -24.11 -13.46 23.29
CA VAL A 251 -24.18 -13.57 24.74
C VAL A 251 -25.38 -12.74 25.18
N GLU A 252 -26.56 -13.28 24.96
CA GLU A 252 -27.80 -12.75 25.52
C GLU A 252 -28.02 -13.50 26.85
N GLY A 253 -27.78 -12.83 27.98
CA GLY A 253 -28.06 -13.39 29.31
C GLY A 253 -27.09 -14.45 29.84
N GLY A 254 -25.82 -14.47 29.40
CA GLY A 254 -24.79 -15.37 29.97
C GLY A 254 -24.87 -16.83 29.50
N ARG A 255 -25.65 -17.13 28.46
CA ARG A 255 -25.67 -18.43 27.80
C ARG A 255 -25.01 -18.34 26.43
N ILE A 256 -24.05 -19.23 26.17
CA ILE A 256 -23.39 -19.38 24.88
C ILE A 256 -24.39 -20.07 23.94
N LEU A 257 -24.96 -19.33 22.99
CA LEU A 257 -25.80 -19.89 21.93
C LEU A 257 -24.90 -20.24 20.74
N GLN A 258 -24.76 -21.53 20.42
CA GLN A 258 -24.13 -21.95 19.17
C GLN A 258 -25.17 -21.97 18.05
N PRO A 259 -24.91 -21.32 16.90
CA PRO A 259 -25.81 -21.40 15.76
C PRO A 259 -25.77 -22.80 15.16
N ILE A 260 -26.92 -23.49 15.12
CA ILE A 260 -27.07 -24.72 14.36
C ILE A 260 -27.50 -24.33 12.95
N VAL A 261 -26.58 -24.47 11.98
CA VAL A 261 -26.90 -24.26 10.57
C VAL A 261 -27.50 -25.55 10.01
N SER A 262 -28.81 -25.55 9.77
CA SER A 262 -29.50 -26.59 9.01
C SER A 262 -30.39 -25.91 7.98
N GLY A 263 -30.17 -26.23 6.70
CA GLY A 263 -31.00 -25.86 5.53
C GLY A 263 -31.87 -24.62 5.66
N SER A 264 -31.37 -23.48 5.15
CA SER A 264 -32.16 -22.27 4.84
C SER A 264 -32.83 -21.54 6.02
N SER A 265 -32.57 -21.90 7.28
CA SER A 265 -33.13 -21.18 8.44
C SER A 265 -32.20 -21.24 9.65
N ILE A 266 -31.85 -20.08 10.20
CA ILE A 266 -31.07 -19.98 11.45
C ILE A 266 -32.03 -20.10 12.63
N ARG A 267 -31.84 -21.11 13.49
CA ARG A 267 -32.52 -21.23 14.79
C ARG A 267 -31.50 -21.28 15.91
N PHE A 268 -31.73 -20.52 16.97
CA PHE A 268 -30.94 -20.57 18.19
C PHE A 268 -31.57 -21.56 19.17
N ARG A 269 -30.78 -22.50 19.72
CA ARG A 269 -31.19 -23.35 20.84
C ARG A 269 -30.33 -23.04 22.07
N PRO A 270 -30.93 -22.88 23.26
CA PRO A 270 -30.17 -22.84 24.49
C PRO A 270 -29.53 -24.20 24.78
N ASN A 271 -28.26 -24.21 25.17
CA ASN A 271 -27.65 -25.37 25.82
C ASN A 271 -28.25 -25.51 27.23
N ASN A 272 -28.78 -26.70 27.53
CA ASN A 272 -29.03 -27.15 28.90
C ASN A 272 -27.75 -27.75 29.48
#